data_AF-A0A1P8Y9Q1-F1
#
_entry.id   AF-A0A1P8Y9Q1-F1
#
_cell.length_a   1.000
_cell.length_b   1.000
_cell.length_c   1.000
_cell.angle_alpha   90.00
_cell.angle_beta   90.00
_cell.angle_gamma   90.00
#
_symmetry.space_group_name_H-M   'P 1'
#
loop_
_entity.id
_entity.type
_entity.pdbx_description
1 polymer ?
#
loop_
_entity_poly.entity_id
_entity_poly.type
_entity_poly.pdbx_seq_one_letter_code
_entity_poly.pdbx_strand_id
1 'polypeptide(L)' 'MRSVNGRPGLVAQHTGVTVTVAAFDLADDRITRIWAVRNPEKLRPWTENAPA' A
#
# COMPACT_ATOMS: atom_id res chain seq x y z
N MET A 1 -3.11 -1.90 -14.40
CA MET A 1 -3.00 -2.72 -13.18
C MET A 1 -1.63 -3.39 -13.18
N ARG A 2 -0.96 -3.48 -12.03
CA ARG A 2 0.33 -4.17 -11.88
C ARG A 2 0.15 -5.29 -10.87
N SER A 3 0.76 -6.45 -11.10
CA SER A 3 0.74 -7.52 -10.10
C SER A 3 1.54 -7.10 -8.87
N VAL A 4 0.94 -7.17 -7.69
CA VAL A 4 1.54 -6.87 -6.39
C VAL A 4 1.48 -8.16 -5.57
N ASN A 5 2.64 -8.71 -5.23
CA ASN A 5 2.77 -9.99 -4.51
C ASN A 5 1.87 -11.12 -5.08
N GLY A 6 1.83 -11.25 -6.40
CA GLY A 6 1.05 -12.29 -7.09
C GLY A 6 -0.46 -12.01 -7.24
N ARG A 7 -0.95 -10.84 -6.80
CA ARG A 7 -2.36 -10.45 -6.91
C ARG A 7 -2.55 -9.21 -7.79
N PRO A 8 -3.74 -9.03 -8.43
CA PRO A 8 -4.10 -7.78 -9.08
C PRO A 8 -3.90 -6.60 -8.13
N GLY A 9 -3.19 -5.57 -8.60
CA GLY A 9 -2.84 -4.44 -7.76
C GLY A 9 -2.74 -3.11 -8.49
N LEU A 10 -2.75 -2.05 -7.69
CA LEU A 10 -2.52 -0.68 -8.09
C LEU A 10 -1.35 -0.12 -7.31
N VAL A 11 -0.48 0.59 -8.02
CA VAL A 11 0.64 1.33 -7.43
C VAL A 11 0.44 2.79 -7.81
N ALA A 12 0.23 3.64 -6.81
CA ALA A 12 0.14 5.08 -7.00
C ALA A 12 1.51 5.70 -6.71
N GLN A 13 2.00 6.51 -7.65
CA GLN A 13 3.25 7.22 -7.52
C GLN A 13 3.02 8.73 -7.52
N HIS A 14 3.77 9.45 -6.69
CA HIS A 14 3.86 10.91 -6.69
C HIS A 14 5.31 11.29 -6.95
N THR A 15 5.56 12.12 -7.97
CA THR A 15 6.92 12.56 -8.33
C THR A 15 7.94 11.42 -8.45
N GLY A 16 7.51 10.26 -8.96
CA GLY A 16 8.35 9.05 -9.11
C GLY A 16 8.49 8.19 -7.84
N VAL A 17 7.93 8.61 -6.70
CA VAL A 17 7.95 7.87 -5.44
C VAL A 17 6.64 7.11 -5.24
N THR A 18 6.71 5.82 -4.91
CA THR A 18 5.52 5.02 -4.60
C THR A 18 4.91 5.46 -3.27
N VAL A 19 3.72 6.05 -3.33
CA VAL A 19 3.01 6.56 -2.14
C VAL A 19 1.93 5.62 -1.64
N THR A 20 1.40 4.74 -2.51
CA THR A 20 0.40 3.74 -2.15
C THR A 20 0.52 2.50 -3.00
N VAL A 21 0.38 1.36 -2.36
CA VAL A 21 0.17 0.08 -3.02
C VAL A 21 -1.17 -0.46 -2.53
N ALA A 22 -2.02 -0.87 -3.46
CA ALA A 22 -3.27 -1.58 -3.18
C ALA A 22 -3.25 -2.93 -3.88
N ALA A 23 -3.69 -3.98 -3.16
CA ALA A 23 -3.92 -5.30 -3.69
C ALA A 23 -5.42 -5.64 -3.58
N PHE A 24 -5.92 -6.34 -4.58
CA PHE A 24 -7.32 -6.73 -4.68
C PHE A 24 -7.43 -8.25 -4.66
N ASP A 25 -8.42 -8.75 -3.93
CA ASP A 25 -8.93 -10.11 -4.08
C ASP A 25 -10.12 -10.07 -5.03
N LEU A 26 -10.11 -10.92 -6.03
CA LEU A 26 -11.21 -11.04 -6.99
C LEU A 26 -11.85 -12.40 -6.83
N ALA A 27 -13.18 -12.43 -6.71
CA ALA A 27 -13.97 -13.63 -6.91
C ALA A 27 -14.91 -13.37 -8.10
N ASP A 28 -14.83 -14.25 -9.09
CA ASP A 28 -15.43 -14.04 -10.42
C ASP A 28 -14.99 -12.66 -10.98
N ASP A 29 -15.96 -11.76 -11.19
CA ASP A 29 -15.73 -10.40 -11.71
C ASP A 29 -15.90 -9.29 -10.64
N ARG A 30 -15.87 -9.65 -9.34
CA ARG A 30 -16.09 -8.72 -8.23
C ARG A 30 -14.87 -8.63 -7.31
N ILE A 31 -14.52 -7.41 -6.92
CA ILE A 31 -13.55 -7.17 -5.84
C ILE A 31 -14.21 -7.55 -4.51
N THR A 32 -13.66 -8.56 -3.83
CA THR A 32 -14.17 -9.03 -2.52
C THR A 32 -13.38 -8.47 -1.35
N ARG A 33 -12.10 -8.15 -1.56
CA ARG A 33 -11.24 -7.54 -0.54
C ARG A 33 -10.26 -6.55 -1.16
N ILE A 34 -9.96 -5.52 -0.38
CA ILE A 34 -8.98 -4.49 -0.73
C ILE A 34 -8.01 -4.37 0.45
N TRP A 35 -6.71 -4.48 0.18
CA TRP A 35 -5.66 -4.14 1.13
C TRP A 35 -4.83 -3.02 0.55
N ALA A 36 -4.76 -1.88 1.25
CA ALA A 36 -3.96 -0.75 0.83
C ALA A 36 -2.92 -0.42 1.89
N VAL A 37 -1.67 -0.26 1.46
CA VAL A 37 -0.58 0.24 2.29
C VAL A 37 -0.06 1.53 1.67
N ARG A 38 -0.16 2.63 2.43
CA ARG A 38 0.55 3.87 2.14
C ARG A 38 1.93 3.77 2.77
N ASN A 39 2.92 3.41 1.97
CA ASN A 39 4.33 3.59 2.25
C ASN A 39 4.87 3.13 3.66
N PRO A 40 5.61 2.03 3.75
CA PRO A 40 6.22 1.53 4.99
C PRO A 40 7.21 2.49 5.68
N GLU A 41 7.87 3.43 4.99
CA GLU A 41 8.67 4.48 5.67
C GLU A 41 7.82 5.52 6.42
N LYS A 42 6.48 5.48 6.27
CA LYS A 42 5.51 6.19 7.13
C LYS A 42 5.03 5.37 8.35
N LEU A 43 5.43 4.10 8.48
CA LEU A 43 5.10 3.27 9.64
C LEU A 43 6.11 3.44 10.79
N ARG A 44 6.94 4.49 10.77
CA ARG A 44 7.79 4.87 11.91
C ARG A 44 6.91 5.43 13.04
N PRO A 45 7.21 5.12 14.33
CA PRO A 45 6.53 5.75 15.46
C PRO A 45 6.57 7.27 15.32
N TRP A 46 5.46 7.95 15.61
CA TRP A 46 5.37 9.42 15.52
C TRP A 46 6.23 10.14 16.58
N THR A 47 6.68 9.42 17.62
CA THR A 47 7.52 9.95 18.69
C THR A 47 8.98 9.55 18.46
N GLU A 48 9.77 10.47 17.88
CA GLU A 48 11.20 10.53 18.15
C GLU A 48 11.35 10.95 19.63
N ASN A 49 11.93 10.06 20.45
CA ASN A 49 12.64 10.39 21.69
C ASN A 49 12.11 11.60 22.49
N ALA A 50 11.22 11.39 23.47
CA ALA A 50 11.08 12.36 24.56
C ALA A 50 12.44 12.44 25.29
N PRO A 51 12.99 13.63 25.60
CA PRO A 51 14.26 13.71 26.32
C PRO A 51 14.13 13.08 27.72
N ALA A 52 15.25 12.56 28.21
CA ALA A 52 15.41 11.98 29.55
C ALA A 52 15.03 12.96 30.67
#